data_AF-A0A7Y5SG11-F1
#
_entry.id   AF-A0A7Y5SG11-F1
#
_cell.length_a   1.000
_cell.length_b   1.000
_cell.length_c   1.000
_cell.angle_alpha   90.00
_cell.angle_beta   90.00
_cell.angle_gamma   90.00
#
_symmetry.space_group_name_H-M   'P 1'
#
loop_
_entity.id
_entity.type
_entity.pdbx_description
1 polymer ?
#
loop_
_entity_poly.entity_id
_entity_poly.type
_entity_poly.pdbx_seq_one_letter_code
_entity_poly.pdbx_strand_id
1 'polypeptide(L)'
;MNAGTSARSVLMERQALRMRFAAFLVLVGGLLLVACRDVPSPAPGVSTGDSPAAGDSSPASSPTPTPFPPEPVPARYQAAWNELDAALSEFEKASPASSAPAAGVGAPAASLIIADGNRGTALLAPATLDATRLYLDRLREFGITGIELQVSFPLLQPDFPNHDRYLAYYRGVMGFARERGIEVLVETGPIFTNSQFTDVAVDFGKMTPAQYFAGRKQQIVTIATELRPDYIAIGTEPNNETAFAGIRFTNAEYVAFVNATVAAVQMALGPASDQVKLGVGTGTWEFDLFRDMVEGTSVDFHDIHIYPLTGKGGNQLQVARSMARLAAGRGRAAIIGESWLYKATAAEVRSNPGAATAEIFRRDAFSFWRPLEVRLIRAVLSIGSEFRSPLVSMWGGRFLFYQTEWSEDVDRLGYAETMAEIGPATYQAWVAGTLSRLGEEVKAMIAQR
;
A
#
# COMPACT_ATOMS: atom_id res chain seq x y z
N MET A 1 -35.45 39.36 -23.23
CA MET A 1 -34.57 38.55 -24.11
C MET A 1 -33.16 38.71 -23.52
N ASN A 2 -32.45 37.73 -22.98
CA ASN A 2 -32.31 36.31 -23.30
C ASN A 2 -32.22 35.46 -22.01
N ALA A 3 -33.15 34.52 -21.85
CA ALA A 3 -33.12 33.47 -20.83
C ALA A 3 -33.13 32.11 -21.55
N GLY A 4 -32.09 31.84 -22.37
CA GLY A 4 -32.08 30.69 -23.29
C GLY A 4 -30.84 29.79 -23.21
N THR A 5 -29.75 30.22 -22.58
CA THR A 5 -28.45 29.56 -22.72
C THR A 5 -28.05 28.66 -21.54
N SER A 6 -28.70 28.80 -20.37
CA SER A 6 -28.35 28.05 -19.16
C SER A 6 -29.02 26.67 -19.04
N ALA A 7 -30.22 26.49 -19.62
CA ALA A 7 -30.95 25.24 -19.47
C ALA A 7 -30.42 24.09 -20.37
N ARG A 8 -29.75 24.41 -21.50
CA ARG A 8 -29.22 23.41 -22.44
C ARG A 8 -27.92 22.75 -21.95
N SER A 9 -27.06 23.46 -21.20
CA SER A 9 -25.82 22.86 -20.67
C SER A 9 -26.12 21.90 -19.51
N VAL A 10 -27.04 22.28 -18.61
CA VAL A 10 -27.46 21.45 -17.47
C VAL A 10 -28.21 20.19 -17.93
N LEU A 11 -28.94 20.25 -19.05
CA LEU A 11 -29.63 19.08 -19.61
C LEU A 11 -28.68 18.11 -20.33
N MET A 12 -27.63 18.62 -20.99
CA MET A 12 -26.58 17.78 -21.59
C MET A 12 -25.69 17.11 -20.54
N GLU A 13 -25.39 17.78 -19.43
CA GLU A 13 -24.61 17.22 -18.32
C GLU A 13 -25.39 16.11 -17.58
N ARG A 14 -26.72 16.27 -17.43
CA ARG A 14 -27.61 15.22 -16.89
C ARG A 14 -27.85 14.06 -17.87
N GLN A 15 -27.77 14.28 -19.19
CA GLN A 15 -27.84 13.19 -20.19
C GLN A 15 -26.52 12.42 -20.33
N ALA A 16 -25.37 13.08 -20.17
CA ALA A 16 -24.06 12.42 -20.09
C ALA A 16 -23.94 11.57 -18.80
N LEU A 17 -24.54 12.02 -17.70
CA LEU A 17 -24.62 11.27 -16.44
C LEU A 17 -25.56 10.05 -16.53
N ARG A 18 -26.63 10.13 -17.34
CA ARG A 18 -27.56 9.00 -17.57
C ARG A 18 -27.05 7.97 -18.57
N MET A 19 -26.23 8.36 -19.56
CA MET A 19 -25.61 7.39 -20.49
C MET A 19 -24.45 6.61 -19.84
N ARG A 20 -23.79 7.16 -18.81
CA ARG A 20 -22.83 6.42 -17.97
C ARG A 20 -23.48 5.39 -17.03
N PHE A 21 -24.79 5.50 -16.79
CA PHE A 21 -25.57 4.53 -16.01
C PHE A 21 -25.95 3.27 -16.80
N ALA A 22 -25.85 3.26 -18.13
CA ALA A 22 -26.23 2.12 -18.96
C ALA A 22 -25.09 1.12 -19.22
N ALA A 23 -23.83 1.48 -18.92
CA ALA A 23 -22.69 0.56 -18.96
C ALA A 23 -22.42 -0.13 -17.60
N PHE A 24 -23.25 0.14 -16.59
CA PHE A 24 -23.07 -0.26 -15.19
C PHE A 24 -23.66 -1.65 -14.84
N LEU A 25 -23.92 -2.52 -15.83
CA LEU A 25 -24.62 -3.79 -15.60
C LEU A 25 -23.92 -5.06 -16.11
N VAL A 26 -22.64 -5.00 -16.53
CA VAL A 26 -21.93 -6.20 -17.05
C VAL A 26 -20.59 -6.50 -16.37
N LEU A 27 -20.03 -5.63 -15.52
CA LEU A 27 -18.71 -5.88 -14.90
C LEU A 27 -18.77 -6.41 -13.45
N VAL A 28 -19.78 -7.23 -13.15
CA VAL A 28 -19.78 -8.13 -11.99
C VAL A 28 -19.57 -9.54 -12.52
N GLY A 29 -18.31 -10.00 -12.60
CA GLY A 29 -18.06 -11.35 -13.13
C GLY A 29 -16.66 -11.70 -13.61
N GLY A 30 -15.66 -10.82 -13.50
CA GLY A 30 -14.28 -11.12 -13.94
C GLY A 30 -13.51 -12.12 -13.07
N LEU A 31 -14.18 -12.93 -12.24
CA LEU A 31 -13.57 -14.01 -11.45
C LEU A 31 -14.22 -15.38 -11.65
N LEU A 32 -15.14 -15.52 -12.61
CA LEU A 32 -15.85 -16.78 -12.84
C LEU A 32 -15.94 -17.07 -14.34
N LEU A 33 -15.04 -17.93 -14.83
CA LEU A 33 -15.25 -18.96 -15.86
C LEU A 33 -13.89 -19.58 -16.25
N VAL A 34 -13.31 -20.40 -15.36
CA VAL A 34 -12.47 -21.50 -15.83
C VAL A 34 -13.37 -22.73 -15.84
N ALA A 35 -13.94 -23.00 -17.00
CA ALA A 35 -14.61 -24.25 -17.27
C ALA A 35 -13.61 -25.40 -17.08
N CYS A 36 -14.00 -26.39 -16.27
CA CYS A 36 -13.31 -27.66 -16.18
C CYS A 36 -13.16 -28.24 -17.58
N ARG A 37 -11.92 -28.44 -18.03
CA ARG A 37 -11.59 -29.37 -19.10
C ARG A 37 -10.67 -30.43 -18.54
N ASP A 38 -11.15 -31.66 -18.67
CA ASP A 38 -10.53 -32.89 -18.20
C ASP A 38 -9.07 -33.00 -18.65
N VAL A 39 -8.17 -33.19 -17.68
CA VAL A 39 -6.80 -33.64 -17.91
C VAL A 39 -6.82 -35.17 -17.89
N PRO A 40 -6.36 -35.87 -18.94
CA PRO A 40 -6.30 -37.34 -18.92
C PRO A 40 -5.22 -37.82 -17.94
N SER A 41 -5.57 -38.84 -17.13
CA SER A 41 -4.60 -39.58 -16.30
C SER A 41 -3.52 -40.25 -17.15
N PRO A 42 -2.24 -40.28 -16.71
CA PRO A 42 -1.24 -41.13 -17.31
C PRO A 42 -1.37 -42.58 -16.80
N ALA A 43 -1.33 -43.53 -17.73
CA ALA A 43 -1.29 -44.96 -17.46
C ALA A 43 0.08 -45.41 -16.89
N PRO A 44 0.16 -46.53 -16.15
CA PRO A 44 1.35 -46.95 -15.43
C PRO A 44 2.30 -47.75 -16.33
N GLY A 45 3.61 -47.45 -16.24
CA GLY A 45 4.67 -48.23 -16.85
C GLY A 45 5.73 -48.60 -15.82
N VAL A 46 5.79 -49.88 -15.48
CA VAL A 46 6.84 -50.53 -14.68
C VAL A 46 7.99 -50.91 -15.62
N SER A 47 9.26 -50.67 -15.23
CA SER A 47 10.31 -51.71 -15.16
C SER A 47 11.70 -51.13 -14.79
N THR A 48 12.20 -51.59 -13.64
CA THR A 48 13.55 -52.10 -13.30
C THR A 48 14.82 -51.54 -13.98
N GLY A 49 15.81 -51.23 -13.14
CA GLY A 49 17.16 -51.77 -13.31
C GLY A 49 18.33 -50.79 -13.28
N ASP A 50 19.16 -50.96 -12.24
CA ASP A 50 20.61 -50.73 -12.20
C ASP A 50 21.16 -49.40 -11.67
N SER A 51 21.69 -49.50 -10.43
CA SER A 51 22.70 -48.61 -9.87
C SER A 51 24.07 -48.85 -10.51
N PRO A 52 24.87 -47.79 -10.66
CA PRO A 52 26.24 -47.88 -10.21
C PRO A 52 26.73 -46.68 -9.40
N ALA A 53 27.53 -47.02 -8.39
CA ALA A 53 28.69 -46.31 -7.81
C ALA A 53 28.61 -44.80 -7.48
N ALA A 54 28.84 -44.53 -6.19
CA ALA A 54 29.16 -43.24 -5.64
C ALA A 54 30.41 -42.62 -6.30
N GLY A 55 30.23 -41.46 -6.93
CA GLY A 55 31.30 -40.56 -7.34
C GLY A 55 31.16 -39.23 -6.59
N ASP A 56 32.27 -38.75 -6.04
CA ASP A 56 32.41 -37.45 -5.40
C ASP A 56 31.86 -36.33 -6.30
N SER A 57 30.77 -35.69 -5.89
CA SER A 57 30.30 -34.44 -6.47
C SER A 57 30.55 -33.31 -5.48
N SER A 58 31.61 -32.53 -5.73
CA SER A 58 31.74 -31.18 -5.17
C SER A 58 30.47 -30.38 -5.46
N PRO A 59 30.01 -29.51 -4.55
CA PRO A 59 28.79 -28.74 -4.76
C PRO A 59 28.97 -27.85 -5.99
N ALA A 60 28.19 -28.12 -7.03
CA ALA A 60 28.11 -27.26 -8.20
C ALA A 60 27.66 -25.87 -7.73
N SER A 61 28.54 -24.88 -7.90
CA SER A 61 28.21 -23.47 -7.73
C SER A 61 26.96 -23.16 -8.54
N SER A 62 25.88 -22.77 -7.86
CA SER A 62 24.66 -22.29 -8.52
C SER A 62 25.04 -21.22 -9.54
N PRO A 63 24.56 -21.30 -10.80
CA PRO A 63 24.89 -20.30 -11.80
C PRO A 63 24.38 -18.94 -11.32
N THR A 64 25.28 -17.96 -11.24
CA THR A 64 24.92 -16.56 -11.06
C THR A 64 23.90 -16.19 -12.14
N PRO A 65 22.70 -15.70 -11.78
CA PRO A 65 21.70 -15.33 -12.78
C PRO A 65 22.32 -14.31 -13.74
N THR A 66 22.31 -14.63 -15.04
CA THR A 66 22.73 -13.71 -16.10
C THR A 66 21.92 -12.42 -16.00
N PRO A 67 22.55 -11.24 -15.96
CA PRO A 67 21.83 -9.97 -15.95
C PRO A 67 20.94 -9.89 -17.20
N PHE A 68 19.64 -9.75 -17.01
CA PHE A 68 18.73 -9.48 -18.12
C PHE A 68 19.00 -8.07 -18.68
N PRO A 69 18.96 -7.87 -20.01
CA PRO A 69 19.14 -6.55 -20.59
C PRO A 69 18.04 -5.59 -20.06
N PRO A 70 18.38 -4.32 -19.80
CA PRO A 70 17.38 -3.34 -19.37
C PRO A 70 16.33 -3.16 -20.48
N GLU A 71 15.06 -3.18 -20.09
CA GLU A 71 13.94 -2.87 -20.99
C GLU A 71 14.03 -1.39 -21.41
N PRO A 72 13.84 -1.06 -22.70
CA PRO A 72 13.87 0.32 -23.16
C PRO A 72 12.73 1.12 -22.51
N VAL A 73 13.04 2.31 -21.99
CA VAL A 73 12.04 3.21 -21.43
C VAL A 73 11.21 3.83 -22.57
N PRO A 74 9.87 3.70 -22.59
CA PRO A 74 9.05 4.32 -23.63
C PRO A 74 9.20 5.85 -23.63
N ALA A 75 9.23 6.46 -24.83
CA ALA A 75 9.55 7.89 -24.99
C ALA A 75 8.70 8.82 -24.11
N ARG A 76 7.40 8.52 -23.95
CA ARG A 76 6.47 9.27 -23.08
C ARG A 76 6.84 9.27 -21.59
N TYR A 77 7.61 8.28 -21.14
CA TYR A 77 8.04 8.14 -19.74
C TYR A 77 9.47 8.60 -19.49
N GLN A 78 10.23 8.92 -20.55
CA GLN A 78 11.65 9.28 -20.43
C GLN A 78 11.88 10.47 -19.51
N ALA A 79 10.99 11.48 -19.54
CA ALA A 79 11.11 12.66 -18.68
C ALA A 79 10.96 12.31 -17.19
N ALA A 80 9.90 11.58 -16.83
CA ALA A 80 9.67 11.12 -15.46
C ALA A 80 10.80 10.18 -15.00
N TRP A 81 11.23 9.26 -15.86
CA TRP A 81 12.33 8.34 -15.56
C TRP A 81 13.62 9.09 -15.23
N ASN A 82 14.03 10.04 -16.09
CA ASN A 82 15.25 10.82 -15.89
C ASN A 82 15.19 11.67 -14.61
N GLU A 83 14.03 12.26 -14.29
CA GLU A 83 13.85 13.06 -13.07
C GLU A 83 13.98 12.20 -11.80
N LEU A 84 13.32 11.03 -11.78
CA LEU A 84 13.36 10.11 -10.65
C LEU A 84 14.76 9.48 -10.50
N ASP A 85 15.43 9.15 -11.60
CA ASP A 85 16.82 8.68 -11.62
C ASP A 85 17.78 9.71 -11.02
N ALA A 86 17.63 10.99 -11.38
CA ALA A 86 18.42 12.07 -10.83
C ALA A 86 18.19 12.26 -9.32
N ALA A 87 16.94 12.19 -8.86
CA ALA A 87 16.60 12.31 -7.44
C ALA A 87 17.16 11.14 -6.60
N LEU A 88 17.09 9.91 -7.11
CA LEU A 88 17.72 8.76 -6.45
C LEU A 88 19.24 8.92 -6.40
N SER A 89 19.85 9.34 -7.51
CA SER A 89 21.30 9.58 -7.59
C SER A 89 21.78 10.67 -6.64
N GLU A 90 20.97 11.71 -6.42
CA GLU A 90 21.24 12.74 -5.43
C GLU A 90 21.25 12.17 -4.01
N PHE A 91 20.23 11.39 -3.65
CA PHE A 91 20.14 10.75 -2.34
C PHE A 91 21.30 9.78 -2.09
N GLU A 92 21.62 8.92 -3.05
CA GLU A 92 22.69 7.94 -2.95
C GLU A 92 24.07 8.57 -2.78
N LYS A 93 24.31 9.76 -3.38
CA LYS A 93 25.54 10.53 -3.16
C LYS A 93 25.63 11.07 -1.74
N ALA A 94 24.51 11.53 -1.17
CA ALA A 94 24.45 12.08 0.19
C ALA A 94 24.43 10.98 1.26
N SER A 95 23.97 9.78 0.91
CA SER A 95 23.83 8.64 1.82
C SER A 95 24.18 7.36 1.06
N PRO A 96 25.48 7.00 0.99
CA PRO A 96 25.92 5.79 0.27
C PRO A 96 25.17 4.56 0.76
N ALA A 97 24.75 3.73 -0.19
CA ALA A 97 23.95 2.54 0.10
C ALA A 97 24.70 1.57 1.03
N SER A 98 24.01 1.10 2.06
CA SER A 98 24.49 -0.01 2.89
C SER A 98 24.56 -1.29 2.05
N SER A 99 25.59 -2.11 2.28
CA SER A 99 25.66 -3.47 1.73
C SER A 99 24.65 -4.43 2.39
N ALA A 100 24.02 -4.02 3.48
CA ALA A 100 22.98 -4.73 4.21
C ALA A 100 21.85 -3.73 4.54
N PRO A 101 21.03 -3.32 3.55
CA PRO A 101 20.08 -2.22 3.72
C PRO A 101 18.96 -2.55 4.73
N ALA A 102 18.72 -3.82 5.04
CA ALA A 102 17.64 -4.25 5.92
C ALA A 102 18.09 -4.64 7.35
N ALA A 103 19.40 -4.64 7.66
CA ALA A 103 19.93 -5.22 8.90
C ALA A 103 19.36 -4.62 10.20
N GLY A 104 19.00 -3.34 10.21
CA GLY A 104 18.38 -2.67 11.36
C GLY A 104 16.85 -2.65 11.36
N VAL A 105 16.20 -3.10 10.29
CA VAL A 105 14.73 -3.09 10.17
C VAL A 105 14.14 -4.22 11.00
N GLY A 106 13.09 -3.95 11.79
CA GLY A 106 12.39 -4.97 12.59
C GLY A 106 11.54 -5.92 11.74
N ALA A 107 10.66 -5.37 10.91
CA ALA A 107 9.79 -6.09 10.00
C ALA A 107 9.79 -5.44 8.60
N PRO A 108 10.49 -6.04 7.62
CA PRO A 108 10.25 -5.78 6.21
C PRO A 108 8.81 -6.14 5.90
N ALA A 109 8.06 -5.17 5.41
CA ALA A 109 6.63 -5.24 5.23
C ALA A 109 6.22 -4.90 3.80
N ALA A 110 5.00 -5.30 3.45
CA ALA A 110 4.36 -4.90 2.21
C ALA A 110 2.90 -4.55 2.50
N SER A 111 2.32 -3.67 1.69
CA SER A 111 0.89 -3.41 1.78
C SER A 111 0.10 -4.67 1.49
N LEU A 112 -0.88 -4.97 2.35
CA LEU A 112 -1.90 -5.95 2.11
C LEU A 112 -3.00 -5.35 1.21
N ILE A 113 -2.61 -4.81 0.07
CA ILE A 113 -3.46 -3.99 -0.83
C ILE A 113 -4.75 -4.69 -1.28
N ILE A 114 -4.80 -6.02 -1.27
CA ILE A 114 -6.02 -6.77 -1.60
C ILE A 114 -7.06 -6.79 -0.46
N ALA A 115 -6.67 -6.38 0.74
CA ALA A 115 -7.50 -6.21 1.92
C ALA A 115 -7.70 -4.72 2.29
N ASP A 116 -7.22 -3.79 1.47
CA ASP A 116 -7.40 -2.34 1.66
C ASP A 116 -8.89 -1.97 1.74
N GLY A 117 -9.27 -1.21 2.77
CA GLY A 117 -10.63 -0.70 2.97
C GLY A 117 -11.19 0.09 1.80
N ASN A 118 -10.36 0.73 1.00
CA ASN A 118 -10.79 1.41 -0.22
C ASN A 118 -11.41 0.45 -1.24
N ARG A 119 -11.11 -0.85 -1.21
CA ARG A 119 -11.77 -1.85 -2.06
C ARG A 119 -13.26 -2.05 -1.76
N GLY A 120 -13.77 -1.45 -0.69
CA GLY A 120 -15.21 -1.35 -0.46
C GLY A 120 -15.90 -2.71 -0.44
N THR A 121 -16.99 -2.89 -1.18
CA THR A 121 -17.76 -4.14 -1.12
C THR A 121 -17.03 -5.34 -1.74
N ALA A 122 -15.96 -5.12 -2.52
CA ALA A 122 -15.13 -6.20 -3.05
C ALA A 122 -14.42 -7.02 -1.96
N LEU A 123 -14.22 -6.45 -0.77
CA LEU A 123 -13.73 -7.19 0.40
C LEU A 123 -14.71 -8.28 0.86
N LEU A 124 -15.99 -8.09 0.59
CA LEU A 124 -17.07 -8.97 1.03
C LEU A 124 -17.38 -10.09 0.03
N ALA A 125 -16.65 -10.17 -1.09
CA ALA A 125 -16.80 -11.25 -2.05
C ALA A 125 -16.27 -12.57 -1.45
N PRO A 126 -16.92 -13.73 -1.70
CA PRO A 126 -16.58 -14.99 -1.03
C PRO A 126 -15.11 -15.41 -1.14
N ALA A 127 -14.47 -15.18 -2.30
CA ALA A 127 -13.10 -15.60 -2.56
C ALA A 127 -12.03 -14.64 -2.00
N THR A 128 -12.41 -13.43 -1.56
CA THR A 128 -11.43 -12.39 -1.20
C THR A 128 -10.64 -12.78 0.05
N LEU A 129 -11.29 -13.36 1.07
CA LEU A 129 -10.61 -13.77 2.29
C LEU A 129 -9.59 -14.89 2.03
N ASP A 130 -9.92 -15.87 1.18
CA ASP A 130 -9.00 -16.94 0.78
C ASP A 130 -7.83 -16.43 -0.06
N ALA A 131 -8.08 -15.49 -0.98
CA ALA A 131 -7.02 -14.82 -1.72
C ALA A 131 -6.09 -14.04 -0.79
N THR A 132 -6.64 -13.37 0.23
CA THR A 132 -5.87 -12.68 1.27
C THR A 132 -5.00 -13.64 2.07
N ARG A 133 -5.53 -14.80 2.46
CA ARG A 133 -4.73 -15.86 3.11
C ARG A 133 -3.57 -16.32 2.24
N LEU A 134 -3.84 -16.62 0.97
CA LEU A 134 -2.81 -17.06 0.02
C LEU A 134 -1.73 -16.00 -0.18
N TYR A 135 -2.12 -14.73 -0.33
CA TYR A 135 -1.16 -13.65 -0.52
C TYR A 135 -0.27 -13.47 0.73
N LEU A 136 -0.82 -13.60 1.94
CA LEU A 136 -0.04 -13.62 3.19
C LEU A 136 0.93 -14.80 3.25
N ASP A 137 0.52 -15.99 2.83
CA ASP A 137 1.40 -17.16 2.72
C ASP A 137 2.61 -16.82 1.84
N ARG A 138 2.36 -16.24 0.67
CA ARG A 138 3.43 -15.90 -0.27
C ARG A 138 4.35 -14.81 0.23
N LEU A 139 3.81 -13.74 0.82
CA LEU A 139 4.64 -12.69 1.43
C LEU A 139 5.59 -13.30 2.47
N ARG A 140 5.08 -14.19 3.33
CA ARG A 140 5.88 -14.84 4.37
C ARG A 140 7.00 -15.71 3.80
N GLU A 141 6.72 -16.49 2.75
CA GLU A 141 7.68 -17.36 2.06
C GLU A 141 8.90 -16.59 1.53
N PHE A 142 8.75 -15.29 1.20
CA PHE A 142 9.82 -14.45 0.65
C PHE A 142 10.53 -13.56 1.67
N GLY A 143 10.21 -13.72 2.95
CA GLY A 143 10.89 -13.01 4.05
C GLY A 143 10.21 -11.71 4.47
N ILE A 144 9.00 -11.42 3.97
CA ILE A 144 8.15 -10.37 4.53
C ILE A 144 7.62 -10.86 5.88
N THR A 145 7.83 -10.07 6.93
CA THR A 145 7.41 -10.39 8.30
C THR A 145 6.49 -9.36 8.91
N GLY A 146 6.15 -8.31 8.16
CA GLY A 146 5.11 -7.36 8.53
C GLY A 146 4.16 -7.06 7.37
N ILE A 147 3.01 -6.49 7.66
CA ILE A 147 2.12 -5.91 6.65
C ILE A 147 1.64 -4.53 7.09
N GLU A 148 1.39 -3.68 6.10
CA GLU A 148 0.52 -2.51 6.23
C GLU A 148 -0.91 -2.92 5.81
N LEU A 149 -1.90 -2.42 6.55
CA LEU A 149 -3.31 -2.65 6.28
C LEU A 149 -4.16 -1.40 6.53
N GLN A 150 -4.62 -0.79 5.44
CA GLN A 150 -5.60 0.29 5.48
C GLN A 150 -7.01 -0.21 5.90
N VAL A 151 -7.51 0.29 7.04
CA VAL A 151 -8.89 0.08 7.51
C VAL A 151 -9.63 1.42 7.51
N SER A 152 -10.29 1.71 6.39
CA SER A 152 -10.88 3.02 6.12
C SER A 152 -12.15 3.31 6.92
N PHE A 153 -12.30 4.54 7.39
CA PHE A 153 -13.52 5.06 8.00
C PHE A 153 -14.55 5.38 6.90
N PRO A 154 -15.85 5.03 7.07
CA PRO A 154 -16.50 4.54 8.29
C PRO A 154 -16.83 3.04 8.31
N LEU A 155 -16.06 2.18 7.62
CA LEU A 155 -16.43 0.77 7.40
C LEU A 155 -16.74 -0.02 8.68
N LEU A 156 -16.10 0.34 9.79
CA LEU A 156 -16.27 -0.32 11.09
C LEU A 156 -17.08 0.54 12.09
N GLN A 157 -17.84 1.52 11.63
CA GLN A 157 -18.86 2.14 12.47
C GLN A 157 -20.07 1.19 12.63
N PRO A 158 -20.64 1.03 13.84
CA PRO A 158 -21.73 0.08 14.08
C PRO A 158 -22.99 0.32 13.23
N ASP A 159 -23.26 1.56 12.86
CA ASP A 159 -24.40 1.97 12.04
C ASP A 159 -24.09 1.95 10.53
N PHE A 160 -22.86 1.61 10.13
CA PHE A 160 -22.47 1.57 8.74
C PHE A 160 -22.98 0.29 8.03
N PRO A 161 -23.46 0.37 6.78
CA PRO A 161 -23.87 -0.81 6.02
C PRO A 161 -22.80 -1.89 5.95
N ASN A 162 -23.20 -3.13 6.25
CA ASN A 162 -22.33 -4.32 6.29
C ASN A 162 -21.23 -4.27 7.36
N HIS A 163 -21.34 -3.43 8.41
CA HIS A 163 -20.39 -3.36 9.53
C HIS A 163 -19.90 -4.75 9.99
N ASP A 164 -20.81 -5.64 10.35
CA ASP A 164 -20.45 -6.97 10.88
C ASP A 164 -19.65 -7.81 9.88
N ARG A 165 -19.92 -7.66 8.57
CA ARG A 165 -19.22 -8.40 7.52
C ARG A 165 -17.81 -7.86 7.31
N TYR A 166 -17.63 -6.54 7.34
CA TYR A 166 -16.29 -5.93 7.31
C TYR A 166 -15.48 -6.31 8.54
N LEU A 167 -16.08 -6.25 9.73
CA LEU A 167 -15.43 -6.62 10.97
C LEU A 167 -15.03 -8.10 10.97
N ALA A 168 -15.91 -9.00 10.51
CA ALA A 168 -15.60 -10.41 10.36
C ALA A 168 -14.46 -10.67 9.37
N TYR A 169 -14.46 -9.97 8.23
CA TYR A 169 -13.37 -10.05 7.25
C TYR A 169 -12.03 -9.67 7.88
N TYR A 170 -11.94 -8.50 8.51
CA TYR A 170 -10.69 -8.04 9.12
C TYR A 170 -10.24 -8.89 10.31
N ARG A 171 -11.17 -9.44 11.10
CA ARG A 171 -10.82 -10.45 12.13
C ARG A 171 -10.18 -11.69 11.49
N GLY A 172 -10.69 -12.14 10.35
CA GLY A 172 -10.09 -13.24 9.58
C GLY A 172 -8.67 -12.91 9.11
N VAL A 173 -8.47 -11.72 8.54
CA VAL A 173 -7.14 -11.23 8.12
C VAL A 173 -6.16 -11.21 9.30
N MET A 174 -6.57 -10.67 10.44
CA MET A 174 -5.76 -10.64 11.66
C MET A 174 -5.47 -12.05 12.21
N GLY A 175 -6.41 -12.98 12.07
CA GLY A 175 -6.20 -14.40 12.38
C GLY A 175 -5.07 -14.99 11.54
N PHE A 176 -5.14 -14.81 10.22
CA PHE A 176 -4.11 -15.31 9.30
C PHE A 176 -2.73 -14.70 9.57
N ALA A 177 -2.66 -13.40 9.85
CA ALA A 177 -1.39 -12.74 10.17
C ALA A 177 -0.76 -13.32 11.45
N ARG A 178 -1.54 -13.48 12.54
CA ARG A 178 -1.06 -14.06 13.80
C ARG A 178 -0.58 -15.50 13.65
N GLU A 179 -1.32 -16.33 12.92
CA GLU A 179 -0.91 -17.72 12.64
C GLU A 179 0.47 -17.81 11.98
N ARG A 180 0.86 -16.77 11.24
CA ARG A 180 2.13 -16.70 10.48
C ARG A 180 3.23 -15.92 11.21
N GLY A 181 2.92 -15.36 12.38
CA GLY A 181 3.81 -14.44 13.09
C GLY A 181 4.16 -13.19 12.28
N ILE A 182 3.18 -12.68 11.51
CA ILE A 182 3.32 -11.44 10.74
C ILE A 182 2.85 -10.28 11.62
N GLU A 183 3.69 -9.26 11.79
CA GLU A 183 3.33 -8.02 12.47
C GLU A 183 2.39 -7.19 11.59
N VAL A 184 1.40 -6.52 12.19
CA VAL A 184 0.40 -5.74 11.46
C VAL A 184 0.40 -4.29 11.90
N LEU A 185 0.70 -3.40 10.95
CA LEU A 185 0.38 -1.98 11.04
C LEU A 185 -0.99 -1.75 10.42
N VAL A 186 -1.97 -1.31 11.22
CA VAL A 186 -3.24 -0.82 10.71
C VAL A 186 -3.14 0.69 10.48
N GLU A 187 -3.35 1.10 9.24
CA GLU A 187 -3.50 2.49 8.87
C GLU A 187 -4.97 2.89 8.87
N THR A 188 -5.23 4.13 9.27
CA THR A 188 -6.59 4.65 9.34
C THR A 188 -6.70 5.98 8.62
N GLY A 189 -7.74 6.09 7.82
CA GLY A 189 -7.98 7.19 6.89
C GLY A 189 -9.45 7.27 6.51
N PRO A 190 -9.91 8.35 5.88
CA PRO A 190 -11.23 8.35 5.25
C PRO A 190 -11.20 7.32 4.11
N ILE A 191 -12.31 6.66 3.87
CA ILE A 191 -12.49 5.95 2.60
C ILE A 191 -12.46 6.98 1.47
N PHE A 192 -11.82 6.62 0.35
CA PHE A 192 -11.68 7.51 -0.80
C PHE A 192 -12.98 7.59 -1.61
N THR A 193 -14.05 8.07 -0.98
CA THR A 193 -15.37 8.25 -1.58
C THR A 193 -15.28 9.13 -2.83
N ASN A 194 -16.19 8.92 -3.78
CA ASN A 194 -16.20 9.61 -5.08
C ASN A 194 -14.92 9.43 -5.91
N SER A 195 -14.18 8.35 -5.70
CA SER A 195 -13.00 7.98 -6.48
C SER A 195 -13.22 6.68 -7.24
N GLN A 196 -12.27 6.32 -8.10
CA GLN A 196 -12.26 5.04 -8.80
C GLN A 196 -11.77 3.86 -7.94
N PHE A 197 -11.36 4.12 -6.69
CA PHE A 197 -10.82 3.10 -5.81
C PHE A 197 -11.90 2.33 -5.05
N THR A 198 -13.07 2.94 -4.86
CA THR A 198 -14.14 2.38 -4.05
C THR A 198 -15.51 2.52 -4.70
N ASP A 199 -16.36 1.52 -4.47
CA ASP A 199 -17.79 1.58 -4.78
C ASP A 199 -18.64 2.06 -3.59
N VAL A 200 -18.01 2.22 -2.41
CA VAL A 200 -18.67 2.67 -1.20
C VAL A 200 -18.85 4.19 -1.25
N ALA A 201 -20.11 4.62 -1.34
CA ALA A 201 -20.47 6.04 -1.33
C ALA A 201 -20.73 6.53 0.10
N VAL A 202 -19.94 7.51 0.54
CA VAL A 202 -20.13 8.21 1.82
C VAL A 202 -20.23 9.70 1.57
N ASP A 203 -21.24 10.34 2.19
CA ASP A 203 -21.44 11.79 2.15
C ASP A 203 -20.92 12.42 3.45
N PHE A 204 -19.61 12.67 3.49
CA PHE A 204 -18.95 13.34 4.62
C PHE A 204 -19.40 14.80 4.78
N GLY A 205 -20.00 15.43 3.77
CA GLY A 205 -20.50 16.80 3.84
C GLY A 205 -21.63 17.00 4.87
N LYS A 206 -22.22 15.90 5.35
CA LYS A 206 -23.20 15.92 6.46
C LYS A 206 -22.57 15.91 7.84
N MET A 207 -21.25 15.77 7.94
CA MET A 207 -20.53 15.75 9.21
C MET A 207 -19.81 17.08 9.43
N THR A 208 -19.94 17.60 10.65
CA THR A 208 -18.98 18.60 11.16
C THR A 208 -17.62 17.94 11.41
N PRO A 209 -16.51 18.69 11.42
CA PRO A 209 -15.19 18.15 11.78
C PRO A 209 -15.20 17.43 13.15
N ALA A 210 -15.93 17.96 14.13
CA ALA A 210 -16.07 17.34 15.45
C ALA A 210 -16.77 15.97 15.39
N GLN A 211 -17.87 15.86 14.63
CA GLN A 211 -18.56 14.58 14.42
C GLN A 211 -17.69 13.57 13.67
N TYR A 212 -16.96 14.05 12.65
CA TYR A 212 -16.04 13.22 11.88
C TYR A 212 -14.95 12.62 12.77
N PHE A 213 -14.24 13.45 13.54
CA PHE A 213 -13.18 12.98 14.44
C PHE A 213 -13.72 12.13 15.59
N ALA A 214 -14.94 12.38 16.06
CA ALA A 214 -15.59 11.50 17.04
C ALA A 214 -15.85 10.10 16.47
N GLY A 215 -16.37 9.99 15.25
CA GLY A 215 -16.58 8.71 14.56
C GLY A 215 -15.26 7.99 14.27
N ARG A 216 -14.25 8.72 13.77
CA ARG A 216 -12.88 8.19 13.57
C ARG A 216 -12.32 7.58 14.84
N LYS A 217 -12.39 8.31 15.96
CA LYS A 217 -11.95 7.82 17.27
C LYS A 217 -12.69 6.54 17.67
N GLN A 218 -14.02 6.49 17.49
CA GLN A 218 -14.81 5.29 17.81
C GLN A 218 -14.40 4.09 16.95
N GLN A 219 -14.16 4.30 15.65
CA GLN A 219 -13.67 3.24 14.77
C GLN A 219 -12.29 2.74 15.22
N ILE A 220 -11.37 3.65 15.57
CA ILE A 220 -10.03 3.29 16.03
C ILE A 220 -10.09 2.49 17.35
N VAL A 221 -10.99 2.86 18.26
CA VAL A 221 -11.26 2.04 19.46
C VAL A 221 -11.74 0.63 19.05
N THR A 222 -12.64 0.52 18.08
CA THR A 222 -13.12 -0.77 17.56
C THR A 222 -11.98 -1.60 16.95
N ILE A 223 -11.11 -0.98 16.16
CA ILE A 223 -9.92 -1.63 15.60
C ILE A 223 -9.03 -2.15 16.74
N ALA A 224 -8.74 -1.31 17.73
CA ALA A 224 -7.91 -1.69 18.86
C ALA A 224 -8.49 -2.86 19.67
N THR A 225 -9.79 -2.84 19.97
CA THR A 225 -10.43 -3.85 20.82
C THR A 225 -10.74 -5.15 20.07
N GLU A 226 -11.20 -5.05 18.82
CA GLU A 226 -11.70 -6.21 18.07
C GLU A 226 -10.65 -6.83 17.15
N LEU A 227 -9.76 -6.01 16.58
CA LEU A 227 -8.73 -6.47 15.64
C LEU A 227 -7.39 -6.68 16.31
N ARG A 228 -7.05 -5.95 17.40
CA ARG A 228 -5.80 -6.06 18.17
C ARG A 228 -4.53 -6.23 17.31
N PRO A 229 -4.24 -5.29 16.39
CA PRO A 229 -2.99 -5.32 15.62
C PRO A 229 -1.78 -4.94 16.50
N ASP A 230 -0.57 -5.12 15.99
CA ASP A 230 0.67 -4.73 16.69
C ASP A 230 0.82 -3.20 16.73
N TYR A 231 0.46 -2.54 15.63
CA TYR A 231 0.54 -1.08 15.47
C TYR A 231 -0.76 -0.51 14.89
N ILE A 232 -1.18 0.65 15.37
CA ILE A 232 -2.24 1.48 14.77
C ILE A 232 -1.70 2.87 14.51
N ALA A 233 -1.70 3.30 13.25
CA ALA A 233 -1.54 4.70 12.90
C ALA A 233 -2.92 5.39 12.93
N ILE A 234 -3.12 6.26 13.93
CA ILE A 234 -4.37 7.02 14.17
C ILE A 234 -4.73 7.92 12.98
N GLY A 235 -3.72 8.33 12.25
CA GLY A 235 -3.83 8.85 10.89
C GLY A 235 -2.46 8.83 10.24
N THR A 236 -2.45 8.70 8.92
CA THR A 236 -1.24 8.48 8.11
C THR A 236 -1.02 9.56 7.05
N GLU A 237 -2.11 10.09 6.49
CA GLU A 237 -2.09 11.20 5.52
C GLU A 237 -3.20 12.21 5.84
N PRO A 238 -2.96 13.13 6.79
CA PRO A 238 -3.99 14.06 7.24
C PRO A 238 -4.59 14.91 6.11
N ASN A 239 -3.84 15.23 5.05
CA ASN A 239 -4.37 15.92 3.88
C ASN A 239 -5.51 15.15 3.17
N ASN A 240 -5.56 13.81 3.25
CA ASN A 240 -6.61 13.00 2.66
C ASN A 240 -7.97 13.22 3.34
N GLU A 241 -7.97 13.63 4.61
CA GLU A 241 -9.20 14.07 5.30
C GLU A 241 -9.84 15.27 4.59
N THR A 242 -9.01 16.21 4.13
CA THR A 242 -9.49 17.35 3.35
C THR A 242 -9.83 16.93 1.92
N ALA A 243 -9.00 16.11 1.28
CA ALA A 243 -9.17 15.74 -0.13
C ALA A 243 -10.41 14.86 -0.39
N PHE A 244 -10.65 13.85 0.46
CA PHE A 244 -11.71 12.85 0.26
C PHE A 244 -12.92 13.05 1.17
N ALA A 245 -12.72 13.57 2.38
CA ALA A 245 -13.82 13.83 3.32
C ALA A 245 -14.24 15.29 3.38
N GLY A 246 -13.49 16.22 2.75
CA GLY A 246 -13.78 17.65 2.81
C GLY A 246 -13.58 18.26 4.21
N ILE A 247 -12.95 17.53 5.13
CA ILE A 247 -12.77 17.92 6.52
C ILE A 247 -11.57 18.85 6.60
N ARG A 248 -11.81 20.08 7.05
CA ARG A 248 -10.76 21.07 7.32
C ARG A 248 -10.48 21.10 8.81
N PHE A 249 -9.19 21.21 9.13
CA PHE A 249 -8.69 21.24 10.50
C PHE A 249 -7.37 22.03 10.51
N THR A 250 -7.00 22.49 11.71
CA THR A 250 -5.71 23.04 12.04
C THR A 250 -4.80 21.95 12.60
N ASN A 251 -3.48 22.16 12.57
CA ASN A 251 -2.53 21.21 13.17
C ASN A 251 -2.85 20.93 14.65
N ALA A 252 -3.24 21.96 15.41
CA ALA A 252 -3.61 21.83 16.81
C ALA A 252 -4.87 20.97 17.01
N GLU A 253 -5.88 21.11 16.16
CA GLU A 253 -7.08 20.26 16.20
C GLU A 253 -6.75 18.80 15.91
N TYR A 254 -5.86 18.55 14.94
CA TYR A 254 -5.43 17.18 14.60
C TYR A 254 -4.62 16.54 15.75
N VAL A 255 -3.68 17.28 16.34
CA VAL A 255 -2.93 16.85 17.53
C VAL A 255 -3.87 16.54 18.71
N ALA A 256 -4.90 17.38 18.92
CA ALA A 256 -5.91 17.14 19.95
C ALA A 256 -6.73 15.87 19.68
N PHE A 257 -7.13 15.63 18.42
CA PHE A 257 -7.79 14.41 17.98
C PHE A 257 -6.93 13.16 18.27
N VAL A 258 -5.62 13.22 17.96
CA VAL A 258 -4.69 12.11 18.21
C VAL A 258 -4.62 11.79 19.71
N ASN A 259 -4.36 12.79 20.55
CA ASN A 259 -4.26 12.58 22.00
C ASN A 259 -5.58 12.08 22.61
N ALA A 260 -6.72 12.60 22.16
CA ALA A 260 -8.03 12.12 22.60
C ALA A 260 -8.29 10.67 22.19
N THR A 261 -7.76 10.24 21.04
CA THR A 261 -7.87 8.86 20.55
C THR A 261 -6.95 7.92 21.32
N VAL A 262 -5.70 8.32 21.59
CA VAL A 262 -4.77 7.57 22.46
C VAL A 262 -5.41 7.29 23.82
N ALA A 263 -5.94 8.32 24.48
CA ALA A 263 -6.59 8.17 25.78
C ALA A 263 -7.81 7.23 25.73
N ALA A 264 -8.62 7.32 24.66
CA ALA A 264 -9.79 6.45 24.49
C ALA A 264 -9.42 4.99 24.27
N VAL A 265 -8.39 4.71 23.48
CA VAL A 265 -7.91 3.34 23.25
C VAL A 265 -7.29 2.76 24.51
N GLN A 266 -6.44 3.51 25.21
CA GLN A 266 -5.85 3.07 26.49
C GLN A 266 -6.93 2.74 27.53
N MET A 267 -7.96 3.58 27.64
CA MET A 267 -9.10 3.31 28.52
C MET A 267 -9.87 2.06 28.11
N ALA A 268 -10.09 1.84 26.81
CA ALA A 268 -10.84 0.69 26.31
C ALA A 268 -10.09 -0.64 26.46
N LEU A 269 -8.76 -0.64 26.29
CA LEU A 269 -7.92 -1.83 26.45
C LEU A 269 -7.55 -2.11 27.91
N GLY A 270 -7.54 -1.08 28.77
CA GLY A 270 -7.12 -1.22 30.16
C GLY A 270 -5.71 -1.84 30.26
N PRO A 271 -5.50 -2.90 31.06
CA PRO A 271 -4.20 -3.56 31.17
C PRO A 271 -3.65 -4.14 29.87
N ALA A 272 -4.48 -4.34 28.84
CA ALA A 272 -4.03 -4.82 27.54
C ALA A 272 -3.49 -3.70 26.64
N SER A 273 -3.45 -2.45 27.09
CA SER A 273 -3.01 -1.30 26.29
C SER A 273 -1.59 -1.46 25.75
N ASP A 274 -0.71 -2.16 26.48
CA ASP A 274 0.68 -2.33 26.07
C ASP A 274 0.85 -3.24 24.85
N GLN A 275 -0.18 -4.00 24.47
CA GLN A 275 -0.19 -4.95 23.36
C GLN A 275 -0.46 -4.31 22.00
N VAL A 276 -0.97 -3.07 21.97
CA VAL A 276 -1.28 -2.34 20.73
C VAL A 276 -0.53 -1.01 20.78
N LYS A 277 0.46 -0.83 19.91
CA LYS A 277 1.21 0.42 19.83
C LYS A 277 0.44 1.44 19.01
N LEU A 278 0.35 2.67 19.50
CA LEU A 278 -0.38 3.75 18.86
C LEU A 278 0.59 4.78 18.30
N GLY A 279 0.37 5.15 17.04
CA GLY A 279 1.18 6.10 16.32
C GLY A 279 0.34 7.12 15.57
N VAL A 280 1.03 8.09 14.99
CA VAL A 280 0.45 9.02 14.01
C VAL A 280 1.52 9.37 12.97
N GLY A 281 1.12 9.60 11.74
CA GLY A 281 2.03 9.88 10.65
C GLY A 281 1.53 10.93 9.68
N THR A 282 2.42 11.25 8.74
CA THR A 282 2.14 12.07 7.58
C THR A 282 2.89 11.54 6.37
N GLY A 283 2.49 12.01 5.18
CA GLY A 283 3.38 12.08 4.03
C GLY A 283 4.58 12.99 4.25
N THR A 284 5.67 12.72 3.55
CA THR A 284 6.87 13.58 3.55
C THR A 284 6.59 15.03 3.12
N TRP A 285 5.47 15.28 2.42
CA TRP A 285 5.03 16.62 2.03
C TRP A 285 4.41 17.46 3.16
N GLU A 286 4.16 16.89 4.35
CA GLU A 286 3.52 17.58 5.49
C GLU A 286 4.45 17.75 6.71
N PHE A 287 5.74 18.02 6.47
CA PHE A 287 6.76 18.13 7.52
C PHE A 287 6.41 19.04 8.71
N ASP A 288 5.72 20.16 8.46
CA ASP A 288 5.31 21.07 9.54
C ASP A 288 4.29 20.43 10.49
N LEU A 289 3.29 19.71 9.96
CA LEU A 289 2.33 18.97 10.78
C LEU A 289 3.02 17.80 11.49
N PHE A 290 3.92 17.08 10.81
CA PHE A 290 4.72 16.02 11.42
C PHE A 290 5.50 16.54 12.64
N ARG A 291 6.18 17.69 12.53
CA ARG A 291 6.89 18.33 13.65
C ARG A 291 5.93 18.62 14.81
N ASP A 292 4.79 19.23 14.54
CA ASP A 292 3.80 19.57 15.56
C ASP A 292 3.27 18.30 16.27
N MET A 293 3.13 17.19 15.55
CA MET A 293 2.75 15.90 16.14
C MET A 293 3.87 15.28 16.98
N VAL A 294 5.13 15.37 16.55
CA VAL A 294 6.27 14.92 17.36
C VAL A 294 6.36 15.67 18.68
N GLU A 295 6.03 16.97 18.68
CA GLU A 295 6.07 17.82 19.87
C GLU A 295 4.83 17.70 20.75
N GLY A 296 3.64 17.58 20.14
CA GLY A 296 2.36 17.74 20.83
C GLY A 296 1.62 16.45 21.19
N THR A 297 2.07 15.29 20.72
CA THR A 297 1.39 14.00 21.00
C THR A 297 2.17 13.13 21.98
N SER A 298 1.53 12.12 22.58
CA SER A 298 2.17 11.10 23.43
C SER A 298 1.99 9.69 22.85
N VAL A 299 2.34 9.53 21.57
CA VAL A 299 2.28 8.26 20.82
C VAL A 299 3.56 7.42 21.00
N ASP A 300 3.45 6.11 20.76
CA ASP A 300 4.55 5.14 20.80
C ASP A 300 5.51 5.28 19.60
N PHE A 301 4.97 5.65 18.44
CA PHE A 301 5.73 5.81 17.20
C PHE A 301 5.18 6.93 16.32
N HIS A 302 5.99 7.39 15.38
CA HIS A 302 5.57 8.27 14.29
C HIS A 302 5.68 7.53 12.97
N ASP A 303 4.65 7.65 12.14
CA ASP A 303 4.57 7.00 10.84
C ASP A 303 4.95 7.97 9.70
N ILE A 304 5.55 7.45 8.64
CA ILE A 304 6.11 8.24 7.53
C ILE A 304 5.74 7.60 6.19
N HIS A 305 5.01 8.34 5.37
CA HIS A 305 4.69 7.96 3.99
C HIS A 305 5.66 8.62 3.00
N ILE A 306 6.28 7.84 2.11
CA ILE A 306 7.33 8.32 1.20
C ILE A 306 6.87 8.22 -0.25
N TYR A 307 6.34 9.33 -0.75
CA TYR A 307 6.16 9.65 -2.17
C TYR A 307 5.70 11.11 -2.34
N PRO A 308 5.82 11.74 -3.53
CA PRO A 308 6.75 11.38 -4.62
C PRO A 308 8.21 11.49 -4.19
N LEU A 309 9.19 11.28 -5.10
CA LEU A 309 10.60 11.52 -4.77
C LEU A 309 11.00 13.00 -4.75
N THR A 310 10.31 13.83 -5.55
CA THR A 310 10.57 15.26 -5.68
C THR A 310 9.33 16.04 -5.25
N GLY A 311 9.49 16.99 -4.32
CA GLY A 311 8.35 17.71 -3.76
C GLY A 311 8.73 18.94 -2.93
N LYS A 312 7.77 19.43 -2.15
CA LYS A 312 8.02 20.49 -1.16
C LYS A 312 9.10 20.00 -0.18
N GLY A 313 10.13 20.80 0.04
CA GLY A 313 11.29 20.40 0.85
C GLY A 313 12.36 19.63 0.08
N GLY A 314 12.23 19.48 -1.24
CA GLY A 314 13.24 18.89 -2.11
C GLY A 314 13.08 17.37 -2.25
N ASN A 315 14.19 16.66 -2.03
CA ASN A 315 14.27 15.21 -2.14
C ASN A 315 13.56 14.54 -0.96
N GLN A 316 12.46 13.82 -1.22
CA GLN A 316 11.58 13.32 -0.17
C GLN A 316 12.21 12.17 0.64
N LEU A 317 13.22 11.46 0.13
CA LEU A 317 14.00 10.52 0.94
C LEU A 317 14.82 11.24 2.02
N GLN A 318 15.35 12.43 1.72
CA GLN A 318 16.05 13.26 2.71
C GLN A 318 15.08 13.84 3.74
N VAL A 319 13.86 14.20 3.31
CA VAL A 319 12.79 14.64 4.21
C VAL A 319 12.38 13.51 5.15
N ALA A 320 12.14 12.30 4.62
CA ALA A 320 11.84 11.11 5.43
C ALA A 320 12.93 10.81 6.46
N ARG A 321 14.20 10.85 6.05
CA ARG A 321 15.35 10.69 6.96
C ARG A 321 15.35 11.76 8.07
N SER A 322 14.95 12.98 7.75
CA SER A 322 14.85 14.09 8.71
C SER A 322 13.66 13.91 9.67
N MET A 323 12.52 13.43 9.19
CA MET A 323 11.35 13.06 9.99
C MET A 323 11.70 11.94 10.98
N ALA A 324 12.33 10.87 10.50
CA ALA A 324 12.76 9.76 11.34
C ALA A 324 13.76 10.21 12.43
N ARG A 325 14.70 11.08 12.08
CA ARG A 325 15.62 11.71 13.06
C ARG A 325 14.88 12.55 14.09
N LEU A 326 13.86 13.28 13.70
CA LEU A 326 13.07 14.11 14.61
C LEU A 326 12.31 13.25 15.63
N ALA A 327 11.69 12.15 15.19
CA ALA A 327 11.04 11.17 16.06
C ALA A 327 12.04 10.52 17.03
N ALA A 328 13.18 10.05 16.50
CA ALA A 328 14.25 9.45 17.30
C ALA A 328 14.81 10.42 18.35
N GLY A 329 14.93 11.72 18.02
CA GLY A 329 15.34 12.78 18.95
C GLY A 329 14.39 12.97 20.14
N ARG A 330 13.16 12.46 20.06
CA ARG A 330 12.20 12.40 21.18
C ARG A 330 12.09 11.01 21.81
N GLY A 331 12.98 10.09 21.46
CA GLY A 331 12.99 8.71 21.96
C GLY A 331 11.83 7.87 21.45
N ARG A 332 11.20 8.24 20.33
CA ARG A 332 10.09 7.51 19.71
C ARG A 332 10.55 6.80 18.44
N ALA A 333 9.95 5.64 18.18
CA ALA A 333 10.21 4.92 16.95
C ALA A 333 9.65 5.68 15.74
N ALA A 334 10.28 5.49 14.58
CA ALA A 334 9.75 5.91 13.29
C ALA A 334 9.40 4.65 12.49
N ILE A 335 8.15 4.52 12.05
CA ILE A 335 7.71 3.48 11.11
C ILE A 335 7.62 4.12 9.72
N ILE A 336 8.01 3.37 8.70
CA ILE A 336 7.75 3.75 7.31
C ILE A 336 6.58 2.89 6.86
N GLY A 337 5.34 3.35 7.12
CA GLY A 337 4.09 2.63 6.89
C GLY A 337 3.72 2.52 5.42
N GLU A 338 4.16 3.48 4.61
CA GLU A 338 3.93 3.44 3.17
C GLU A 338 5.10 4.02 2.38
N SER A 339 5.56 3.30 1.36
CA SER A 339 6.55 3.82 0.43
C SER A 339 6.44 3.14 -0.94
N TRP A 340 6.53 3.94 -2.00
CA TRP A 340 6.60 3.43 -3.38
C TRP A 340 7.16 4.45 -4.35
N LEU A 341 7.61 3.99 -5.51
CA LEU A 341 8.06 4.89 -6.57
C LEU A 341 6.83 5.49 -7.24
N TYR A 342 6.48 6.72 -6.86
CA TYR A 342 5.45 7.50 -7.54
C TYR A 342 5.99 7.94 -8.91
N LYS A 343 5.49 7.29 -9.97
CA LYS A 343 6.02 7.37 -11.35
C LYS A 343 5.57 8.63 -12.07
N ALA A 344 5.91 9.79 -11.51
CA ALA A 344 5.49 11.09 -12.01
C ALA A 344 6.58 12.14 -11.83
N THR A 345 6.59 13.13 -12.72
CA THR A 345 7.41 14.34 -12.60
C THR A 345 6.88 15.26 -11.50
N ALA A 346 7.73 16.14 -10.97
CA ALA A 346 7.30 17.20 -10.05
C ALA A 346 6.23 18.14 -10.67
N ALA A 347 6.19 18.26 -11.99
CA ALA A 347 5.15 19.02 -12.69
C ALA A 347 3.78 18.32 -12.64
N GLU A 348 3.75 17.00 -12.86
CA GLU A 348 2.54 16.19 -12.74
C GLU A 348 2.01 16.16 -11.30
N VAL A 349 2.91 16.04 -10.31
CA VAL A 349 2.57 16.09 -8.88
C VAL A 349 1.93 17.44 -8.53
N ARG A 350 2.55 18.56 -8.92
CA ARG A 350 2.00 19.91 -8.62
C ARG A 350 0.63 20.13 -9.23
N SER A 351 0.34 19.49 -10.35
CA SER A 351 -0.95 19.60 -11.03
C SER A 351 -2.04 18.73 -10.39
N ASN A 352 -1.66 17.77 -9.54
CA ASN A 352 -2.57 16.85 -8.85
C ASN A 352 -2.20 16.78 -7.36
N PRO A 353 -2.60 17.78 -6.55
CA PRO A 353 -2.26 17.81 -5.12
C PRO A 353 -3.01 16.70 -4.38
N GLY A 354 -2.32 15.61 -4.11
CA GLY A 354 -2.82 14.41 -3.44
C GLY A 354 -2.16 13.17 -4.03
N ALA A 355 -1.70 12.24 -3.18
CA ALA A 355 -0.90 11.10 -3.63
C ALA A 355 -1.70 9.97 -4.30
N ALA A 356 -3.01 10.11 -4.43
CA ALA A 356 -3.89 9.06 -4.94
C ALA A 356 -4.34 9.30 -6.39
N THR A 357 -3.39 9.61 -7.29
CA THR A 357 -3.73 9.74 -8.72
C THR A 357 -3.68 8.39 -9.39
N ALA A 358 -4.83 7.79 -9.71
CA ALA A 358 -4.83 6.45 -10.31
C ALA A 358 -4.14 6.37 -11.68
N GLU A 359 -4.10 7.49 -12.41
CA GLU A 359 -3.31 7.62 -13.64
C GLU A 359 -1.80 7.45 -13.42
N ILE A 360 -1.32 7.75 -12.21
CA ILE A 360 0.08 7.52 -11.83
C ILE A 360 0.22 6.08 -11.32
N PHE A 361 -0.70 5.59 -10.51
CA PHE A 361 -0.65 4.20 -9.99
C PHE A 361 -0.78 3.13 -11.07
N ARG A 362 -1.47 3.38 -12.19
CA ARG A 362 -1.53 2.38 -13.28
C ARG A 362 -0.14 2.10 -13.86
N ARG A 363 0.79 3.06 -13.75
CA ARG A 363 2.17 2.94 -14.25
C ARG A 363 2.99 1.93 -13.45
N ASP A 364 2.56 1.58 -12.24
CA ASP A 364 3.20 0.57 -11.38
C ASP A 364 3.21 -0.83 -12.01
N ALA A 365 2.31 -1.07 -12.95
CA ALA A 365 2.25 -2.33 -13.68
C ALA A 365 3.48 -2.58 -14.56
N PHE A 366 4.19 -1.54 -15.03
CA PHE A 366 5.21 -1.69 -16.07
C PHE A 366 6.61 -2.04 -15.54
N SER A 367 7.22 -3.09 -16.09
CA SER A 367 8.52 -3.61 -15.65
C SER A 367 9.73 -2.72 -15.94
N PHE A 368 9.66 -1.80 -16.91
CA PHE A 368 10.79 -0.90 -17.20
C PHE A 368 11.12 0.08 -16.05
N TRP A 369 10.23 0.25 -15.07
CA TRP A 369 10.48 1.04 -13.86
C TRP A 369 11.37 0.35 -12.83
N ARG A 370 11.48 -0.99 -12.91
CA ARG A 370 12.19 -1.83 -11.93
C ARG A 370 13.56 -1.29 -11.51
N PRO A 371 14.45 -0.80 -12.40
CA PRO A 371 15.75 -0.29 -11.98
C PRO A 371 15.66 0.85 -10.95
N LEU A 372 14.64 1.72 -11.05
CA LEU A 372 14.41 2.81 -10.11
C LEU A 372 13.70 2.33 -8.84
N GLU A 373 12.77 1.37 -8.97
CA GLU A 373 12.06 0.77 -7.82
C GLU A 373 13.03 0.06 -6.87
N VAL A 374 13.98 -0.71 -7.40
CA VAL A 374 15.02 -1.39 -6.60
C VAL A 374 15.86 -0.39 -5.81
N ARG A 375 16.25 0.72 -6.45
CA ARG A 375 17.04 1.77 -5.81
C ARG A 375 16.25 2.49 -4.72
N LEU A 376 14.98 2.79 -4.97
CA LEU A 376 14.09 3.35 -3.96
C LEU A 376 13.96 2.41 -2.75
N ILE A 377 13.60 1.13 -2.98
CA ILE A 377 13.40 0.17 -1.89
C ILE A 377 14.67 0.02 -1.06
N ARG A 378 15.85 -0.02 -1.70
CA ARG A 378 17.14 -0.03 -1.00
C ARG A 378 17.33 1.22 -0.13
N ALA A 379 17.01 2.41 -0.65
CA ALA A 379 17.12 3.66 0.08
C ALA A 379 16.18 3.70 1.29
N VAL A 380 14.92 3.28 1.11
CA VAL A 380 13.92 3.23 2.17
C VAL A 380 14.31 2.24 3.26
N LEU A 381 14.71 1.02 2.89
CA LEU A 381 15.24 0.05 3.84
C LEU A 381 16.45 0.60 4.60
N SER A 382 17.36 1.30 3.92
CA SER A 382 18.54 1.91 4.54
C SER A 382 18.16 2.98 5.57
N ILE A 383 17.14 3.81 5.28
CA ILE A 383 16.60 4.78 6.26
C ILE A 383 16.02 4.02 7.46
N GLY A 384 15.19 2.99 7.20
CA GLY A 384 14.64 2.17 8.27
C GLY A 384 15.72 1.50 9.13
N SER A 385 16.79 1.01 8.51
CA SER A 385 17.93 0.42 9.21
C SER A 385 18.70 1.46 10.04
N GLU A 386 18.90 2.68 9.53
CA GLU A 386 19.56 3.77 10.27
C GLU A 386 18.83 4.12 11.57
N PHE A 387 17.49 4.14 11.53
CA PHE A 387 16.66 4.52 12.68
C PHE A 387 16.05 3.33 13.43
N ARG A 388 16.45 2.11 13.06
CA ARG A 388 15.91 0.86 13.63
C ARG A 388 14.38 0.82 13.61
N SER A 389 13.79 1.20 12.47
CA SER A 389 12.36 1.19 12.25
C SER A 389 11.76 -0.17 12.60
N PRO A 390 10.73 -0.21 13.45
CA PRO A 390 10.06 -1.46 13.78
C PRO A 390 9.48 -2.14 12.54
N LEU A 391 8.94 -1.35 11.61
CA LEU A 391 8.33 -1.82 10.38
C LEU A 391 8.67 -0.88 9.22
N VAL A 392 8.93 -1.44 8.04
CA VAL A 392 9.18 -0.70 6.80
C VAL A 392 8.38 -1.36 5.67
N SER A 393 7.36 -0.67 5.19
CA SER A 393 6.40 -1.20 4.24
C SER A 393 6.60 -0.70 2.82
N MET A 394 6.48 -1.63 1.88
CA MET A 394 6.47 -1.38 0.44
C MET A 394 5.03 -1.45 -0.06
N TRP A 395 4.46 -0.33 -0.48
CA TRP A 395 3.05 -0.26 -0.86
C TRP A 395 2.72 -1.11 -2.08
N GLY A 396 3.59 -1.11 -3.08
CA GLY A 396 3.41 -1.91 -4.30
C GLY A 396 3.71 -3.41 -4.15
N GLY A 397 3.43 -4.00 -2.98
CA GLY A 397 3.74 -5.41 -2.66
C GLY A 397 3.24 -6.41 -3.71
N ARG A 398 2.11 -6.14 -4.36
CA ARG A 398 1.60 -7.00 -5.44
C ARG A 398 2.54 -7.08 -6.65
N PHE A 399 3.31 -6.03 -6.92
CA PHE A 399 4.24 -5.97 -8.06
C PHE A 399 5.54 -6.74 -7.80
N LEU A 400 5.77 -7.17 -6.55
CA LEU A 400 6.79 -8.18 -6.24
C LEU A 400 6.47 -9.53 -6.88
N PHE A 401 5.20 -9.77 -7.25
CA PHE A 401 4.76 -11.03 -7.86
C PHE A 401 4.63 -10.94 -9.37
N TYR A 402 4.13 -9.80 -9.88
CA TYR A 402 3.93 -9.63 -11.30
C TYR A 402 4.03 -8.16 -11.71
N GLN A 403 4.78 -7.92 -12.78
CA GLN A 403 4.78 -6.70 -13.58
C GLN A 403 4.63 -7.14 -15.03
N THR A 404 3.98 -6.31 -15.85
CA THR A 404 3.84 -6.54 -17.28
C THR A 404 4.86 -5.72 -18.06
N GLU A 405 5.29 -6.24 -19.20
CA GLU A 405 6.03 -5.45 -20.19
C GLU A 405 5.13 -4.32 -20.71
N TRP A 406 5.76 -3.20 -21.09
CA TRP A 406 5.02 -2.09 -21.66
C TRP A 406 4.57 -2.40 -23.09
N SER A 407 3.31 -2.05 -23.40
CA SER A 407 2.79 -1.98 -24.75
C SER A 407 1.84 -0.80 -24.86
N GLU A 408 1.69 -0.23 -26.05
CA GLU A 408 0.72 0.85 -26.27
C GLU A 408 -0.71 0.44 -25.93
N ASP A 409 -1.05 -0.84 -26.08
CA ASP A 409 -2.39 -1.37 -25.81
C ASP A 409 -2.72 -1.33 -24.31
N VAL A 410 -1.85 -1.90 -23.48
CA VAL A 410 -1.99 -1.88 -22.01
C VAL A 410 -1.91 -0.44 -21.49
N ASP A 411 -1.11 0.39 -22.14
CA ASP A 411 -0.84 1.75 -21.72
C ASP A 411 -1.94 2.77 -22.07
N ARG A 412 -2.90 2.37 -22.92
CA ARG A 412 -4.13 3.13 -23.17
C ARG A 412 -5.23 2.83 -22.15
N LEU A 413 -5.09 1.77 -21.36
CA LEU A 413 -6.07 1.39 -20.35
C LEU A 413 -6.07 2.38 -19.18
N GLY A 414 -7.25 2.65 -18.62
CA GLY A 414 -7.38 3.31 -17.33
C GLY A 414 -6.95 2.41 -16.18
N TYR A 415 -6.79 2.96 -14.97
CA TYR A 415 -6.30 2.22 -13.81
C TYR A 415 -7.06 0.91 -13.54
N ALA A 416 -8.39 0.96 -13.47
CA ALA A 416 -9.21 -0.23 -13.19
C ALA A 416 -9.03 -1.32 -14.26
N GLU A 417 -8.93 -0.91 -15.53
CA GLU A 417 -8.73 -1.80 -16.67
C GLU A 417 -7.32 -2.41 -16.65
N THR A 418 -6.27 -1.63 -16.36
CA THR A 418 -4.91 -2.14 -16.18
C THR A 418 -4.85 -3.16 -15.04
N MET A 419 -5.48 -2.87 -13.89
CA MET A 419 -5.48 -3.79 -12.75
C MET A 419 -6.27 -5.07 -13.02
N ALA A 420 -7.32 -5.00 -13.85
CA ALA A 420 -8.06 -6.18 -14.30
C ALA A 420 -7.23 -7.01 -15.29
N GLU A 421 -6.53 -6.37 -16.22
CA GLU A 421 -5.68 -7.02 -17.22
C GLU A 421 -4.55 -7.84 -16.57
N ILE A 422 -3.83 -7.26 -15.61
CA ILE A 422 -2.72 -7.95 -14.94
C ILE A 422 -3.17 -8.87 -13.79
N GLY A 423 -4.45 -8.78 -13.39
CA GLY A 423 -5.00 -9.49 -12.24
C GLY A 423 -4.84 -11.02 -12.32
N PRO A 424 -5.26 -11.67 -13.43
CA PRO A 424 -5.09 -13.11 -13.61
C PRO A 424 -3.63 -13.56 -13.50
N ALA A 425 -2.69 -12.88 -14.15
CA ALA A 425 -1.28 -13.23 -14.11
C ALA A 425 -0.68 -13.03 -12.71
N THR A 426 -1.09 -11.97 -12.00
CA THR A 426 -0.70 -11.74 -10.60
C THR A 426 -1.20 -12.88 -9.70
N TYR A 427 -2.46 -13.29 -9.84
CA TYR A 427 -3.02 -14.40 -9.07
C TYR A 427 -2.36 -15.73 -9.39
N GLN A 428 -2.09 -16.02 -10.67
CA GLN A 428 -1.34 -17.22 -11.05
C GLN A 428 0.06 -17.24 -10.44
N ALA A 429 0.74 -16.08 -10.37
CA ALA A 429 2.02 -15.98 -9.69
C ALA A 429 1.91 -16.29 -8.18
N TRP A 430 0.81 -15.89 -7.51
CA TRP A 430 0.56 -16.28 -6.11
C TRP A 430 0.34 -17.78 -5.96
N VAL A 431 -0.45 -18.39 -6.84
CA VAL A 431 -0.71 -19.84 -6.81
C VAL A 431 0.58 -20.62 -7.07
N ALA A 432 1.40 -20.17 -8.01
CA ALA A 432 2.67 -20.81 -8.37
C ALA A 432 3.81 -20.53 -7.39
N GLY A 433 3.65 -19.55 -6.48
CA GLY A 433 4.73 -19.12 -5.59
C GLY A 433 5.91 -18.49 -6.34
N THR A 434 5.64 -17.77 -7.44
CA THR A 434 6.66 -17.14 -8.27
C THR A 434 6.71 -15.63 -8.03
N LEU A 435 7.92 -15.07 -8.03
CA LEU A 435 8.16 -13.64 -7.94
C LEU A 435 8.38 -13.02 -9.32
N SER A 436 8.10 -11.73 -9.43
CA SER A 436 8.62 -10.91 -10.52
C SER A 436 10.14 -10.70 -10.34
N ARG A 437 10.80 -10.14 -11.36
CA ARG A 437 12.23 -9.77 -11.21
C ARG A 437 12.46 -8.77 -10.09
N LEU A 438 11.55 -7.80 -9.93
CA LEU A 438 11.57 -6.89 -8.80
C LEU A 438 11.49 -7.65 -7.48
N GLY A 439 10.57 -8.62 -7.38
CA GLY A 439 10.41 -9.46 -6.21
C GLY A 439 11.68 -10.23 -5.83
N GLU A 440 12.35 -10.86 -6.80
CA GLU A 440 13.60 -11.60 -6.54
C GLU A 440 14.72 -10.68 -6.03
N GLU A 441 14.85 -9.47 -6.58
CA GLU A 441 15.84 -8.49 -6.13
C GLU A 441 15.53 -7.96 -4.72
N VAL A 442 14.25 -7.72 -4.43
CA VAL A 442 13.80 -7.31 -3.09
C VAL A 442 14.00 -8.42 -2.06
N LYS A 443 13.67 -9.67 -2.41
CA LYS A 443 13.95 -10.84 -1.57
C LYS A 443 15.43 -10.96 -1.24
N ALA A 444 16.31 -10.75 -2.21
CA ALA A 444 17.76 -10.76 -1.98
C ALA A 444 18.20 -9.63 -1.04
N MET A 445 17.63 -8.43 -1.15
CA MET A 445 17.92 -7.30 -0.24
C MET A 445 17.44 -7.58 1.20
N ILE A 446 16.27 -8.19 1.35
CA ILE A 446 15.69 -8.53 2.66
C ILE A 446 16.41 -9.72 3.31
N ALA A 447 17.02 -10.62 2.53
CA ALA A 447 17.81 -11.72 3.07
C ALA A 447 19.15 -11.27 3.70
N GLN A 448 19.61 -10.04 3.40
CA GLN A 448 20.86 -9.46 3.93
C GLN A 448 20.63 -8.76 5.28
N ARG A 449 19.91 -9.41 6.20
CA ARG A 449 19.57 -8.87 7.53
C ARG A 449 20.54 -9.30 8.62
#